data_AF-A0A2N1UZ86-F1
#
_entry.id   AF-A0A2N1UZ86-F1
#
_cell.length_a   1.000
_cell.length_b   1.000
_cell.length_c   1.000
_cell.angle_alpha   90.00
_cell.angle_beta   90.00
_cell.angle_gamma   90.00
#
_symmetry.space_group_name_H-M   'P 1'
#
loop_
_entity.id
_entity.type
_entity.pdbx_description
1 polymer ?
#
loop_
_entity_poly.entity_id
_entity_poly.type
_entity_poly.pdbx_seq_one_letter_code
_entity_poly.pdbx_strand_id
1 'polypeptide(L)'
;LLFDLGHILYKEEYIEKSKKLLMGISVAVRKSPTYHSNWALLQGKIELGVYEVAIVGKDATKVANEMQKQYLPNCLYVGGTEENLPLLKGRLTDGTTIYVCMDKVCNLPTTEVGSAVKQVLETKR
;
A
#
# COMPACT_ATOMS: atom_id res chain seq x y z
N LEU A 1 3.21 2.78 -9.67
CA LEU A 1 3.94 3.72 -10.57
C LEU A 1 4.63 4.80 -9.73
N LEU A 2 5.96 4.85 -9.74
CA LEU A 2 6.89 5.75 -9.00
C LEU A 2 6.54 6.09 -7.53
N PHE A 3 5.40 6.72 -7.26
CA PHE A 3 4.83 6.92 -5.92
C PHE A 3 4.84 5.61 -5.10
N ASP A 4 4.27 4.53 -5.66
CA ASP A 4 4.25 3.22 -4.99
C ASP A 4 5.67 2.69 -4.70
N LEU A 5 6.62 2.91 -5.62
CA LEU A 5 8.02 2.51 -5.41
C LEU A 5 8.70 3.36 -4.32
N GLY A 6 8.33 4.63 -4.21
CA GLY A 6 8.77 5.51 -3.13
C GLY A 6 8.38 4.95 -1.77
N HIS A 7 7.14 4.48 -1.63
CA HIS A 7 6.67 3.78 -0.42
C HIS A 7 7.36 2.43 -0.20
N ILE A 8 7.44 1.58 -1.23
CA ILE A 8 8.02 0.23 -1.09
C ILE A 8 9.51 0.27 -0.72
N LEU A 9 10.26 1.22 -1.30
CA LEU A 9 11.71 1.33 -1.15
C LEU A 9 12.14 2.38 -0.11
N TYR A 10 11.19 3.06 0.54
CA TYR A 10 11.43 4.23 1.41
C TYR A 10 12.27 5.34 0.74
N LYS A 11 11.93 5.64 -0.51
CA LYS A 11 12.56 6.70 -1.32
C LYS A 11 11.66 7.92 -1.43
N GLU A 12 11.86 8.89 -0.54
CA GLU A 12 11.10 10.15 -0.53
C GLU A 12 11.22 10.92 -1.85
N GLU A 13 12.38 10.86 -2.50
CA GLU A 13 12.62 11.47 -3.81
C GLU A 13 11.60 11.01 -4.89
N TYR A 14 11.15 9.76 -4.82
CA TYR A 14 10.19 9.21 -5.78
C TYR A 14 8.77 9.66 -5.48
N ILE A 15 8.44 9.78 -4.19
CA ILE A 15 7.16 10.31 -3.71
C ILE A 15 7.03 11.76 -4.17
N GLU A 16 8.00 12.62 -3.87
CA GLU A 16 7.97 14.04 -4.23
C GLU A 16 7.96 14.26 -5.75
N LYS A 17 8.75 13.47 -6.49
CA LYS A 17 8.74 13.54 -7.95
C LYS A 17 7.35 13.18 -8.53
N SER A 18 6.69 12.16 -7.99
CA SER A 18 5.36 11.77 -8.45
C SER A 18 4.27 12.81 -8.13
N LYS A 19 4.33 13.46 -6.96
CA LYS A 19 3.45 14.57 -6.59
C LYS A 19 3.63 15.76 -7.54
N LYS A 20 4.88 16.11 -7.86
CA LYS A 20 5.19 17.18 -8.82
C LYS A 20 4.63 16.90 -10.21
N LEU A 21 4.76 15.65 -10.69
CA LEU A 21 4.19 15.25 -11.98
C LEU A 21 2.66 15.37 -12.00
N LEU A 22 1.99 14.91 -10.93
CA LEU A 22 0.53 15.07 -10.81
C LEU A 22 0.11 16.54 -10.82
N MET A 23 0.84 17.40 -10.11
CA MET A 23 0.54 18.83 -10.04
C MET A 23 0.49 19.47 -11.44
N GLY A 24 1.45 19.12 -12.30
CA GLY A 24 1.58 19.64 -13.66
C GLY A 24 0.40 19.29 -14.58
N ILE A 25 -0.35 18.23 -14.29
CA ILE A 25 -1.50 17.79 -15.10
C ILE A 25 -2.83 17.88 -14.34
N SER A 26 -2.82 18.37 -13.10
CA SER A 26 -3.98 18.31 -12.18
C SER A 26 -5.26 18.95 -12.73
N VAL A 27 -5.14 19.95 -13.61
CA VAL A 27 -6.28 20.58 -14.28
C VAL A 27 -6.92 19.61 -15.29
N ALA A 28 -6.11 18.87 -16.06
CA ALA A 28 -6.61 17.89 -17.02
C ALA A 28 -7.28 16.71 -16.31
N VAL A 29 -6.68 16.24 -15.21
CA VAL A 29 -7.25 15.19 -14.34
C VAL A 29 -8.62 15.62 -13.81
N ARG A 30 -8.76 16.86 -13.33
CA ARG A 30 -10.04 17.39 -12.85
C ARG A 30 -11.09 17.57 -13.94
N LYS A 31 -10.68 17.99 -15.15
CA LYS A 31 -11.59 18.15 -16.29
C LYS A 31 -12.09 16.83 -16.85
N SER A 32 -11.25 15.81 -16.85
CA SER A 32 -11.64 14.47 -17.30
C SER A 32 -10.93 13.37 -16.52
N PRO A 33 -11.45 13.00 -15.33
CA PRO A 33 -10.83 11.97 -14.51
C PRO A 33 -10.90 10.58 -15.15
N THR A 34 -11.95 10.30 -15.94
CA THR A 34 -12.13 9.04 -16.67
C THR A 34 -11.11 8.84 -17.79
N TYR A 35 -10.66 9.90 -18.46
CA TYR A 35 -9.56 9.82 -19.43
C TYR A 35 -8.17 9.87 -18.77
N HIS A 36 -8.12 10.13 -17.46
CA HIS A 36 -6.87 10.20 -16.68
C HIS A 36 -6.93 9.31 -15.42
N SER A 37 -7.59 8.15 -15.51
CA SER A 37 -7.95 7.32 -14.34
C SER A 37 -6.76 6.96 -13.44
N ASN A 38 -5.58 6.69 -14.03
CA ASN A 38 -4.38 6.39 -13.26
C ASN A 38 -3.88 7.59 -12.44
N TRP A 39 -4.04 8.80 -12.97
CA TRP A 39 -3.69 10.03 -12.26
C TRP A 39 -4.73 10.42 -11.22
N ALA A 40 -6.01 10.16 -11.50
CA ALA A 40 -7.06 10.29 -10.50
C ALA A 40 -6.85 9.30 -9.34
N LEU A 41 -6.44 8.06 -9.64
CA LEU A 41 -6.09 7.07 -8.63
C LEU A 41 -4.85 7.50 -7.82
N LEU A 42 -3.81 8.03 -8.47
CA LEU A 42 -2.64 8.60 -7.78
C LEU A 42 -3.04 9.75 -6.87
N GLN A 43 -3.88 10.67 -7.35
CA GLN A 43 -4.40 11.77 -6.53
C GLN A 43 -5.15 11.24 -5.31
N GLY A 44 -6.03 10.26 -5.50
CA GLY A 44 -6.72 9.59 -4.40
C GLY A 44 -5.76 8.96 -3.39
N LYS A 45 -4.70 8.27 -3.84
CA LYS A 45 -3.67 7.70 -2.94
C LYS A 45 -2.91 8.78 -2.15
N ILE A 46 -2.59 9.91 -2.76
CA ILE A 46 -1.94 11.03 -2.08
C ILE A 46 -2.88 11.64 -1.03
N GLU A 47 -4.14 11.87 -1.39
CA GLU A 47 -5.12 12.51 -0.53
C GLU A 47 -5.64 11.59 0.58
N LEU A 48 -5.75 10.28 0.34
CA LEU A 48 -6.23 9.25 1.28
C LEU A 48 -5.11 8.57 2.07
N GLY A 49 -3.86 8.76 1.66
CA GLY A 49 -2.72 8.03 2.22
C GLY A 49 -2.69 6.58 1.75
N VAL A 50 -1.54 5.94 1.95
CA VAL A 50 -1.29 4.58 1.49
C VAL A 50 -1.14 3.65 2.69
N TYR A 51 -1.80 2.51 2.62
CA TYR A 51 -1.52 1.39 3.51
C TYR A 51 -0.48 0.47 2.86
N GLU A 52 0.61 0.21 3.57
CA GLU A 52 1.59 -0.80 3.22
C GLU A 52 1.19 -2.09 3.95
N VAL A 53 0.63 -3.04 3.21
CA VAL A 53 0.19 -4.34 3.73
C VAL A 53 1.31 -5.36 3.52
N ALA A 54 2.11 -5.57 4.56
CA ALA A 54 3.19 -6.56 4.56
C ALA A 54 2.66 -7.93 4.97
N ILE A 55 2.77 -8.92 4.10
CA ILE A 55 2.33 -10.30 4.35
C ILE A 55 3.53 -11.22 4.22
N VAL A 56 3.95 -11.82 5.32
CA VAL A 56 5.17 -12.64 5.39
C VAL A 56 4.86 -14.06 5.82
N GLY A 57 5.66 -15.02 5.36
CA GLY A 57 5.51 -16.44 5.68
C GLY A 57 5.18 -17.30 4.45
N LYS A 58 5.11 -18.62 4.66
CA LYS A 58 4.99 -19.61 3.57
C LYS A 58 3.73 -19.43 2.71
N ASP A 59 2.62 -19.00 3.32
CA ASP A 59 1.34 -18.80 2.62
C ASP A 59 1.08 -17.32 2.26
N ALA A 60 2.11 -16.45 2.29
CA ALA A 60 1.96 -15.02 2.08
C ALA A 60 1.21 -14.68 0.78
N THR A 61 1.57 -15.32 -0.33
CA THR A 61 0.91 -15.11 -1.63
C THR A 61 -0.56 -15.52 -1.60
N LYS A 62 -0.90 -16.62 -0.93
CA LYS A 62 -2.28 -17.10 -0.80
C LYS A 62 -3.13 -16.11 0.00
N VAL A 63 -2.60 -15.64 1.12
CA VAL A 63 -3.27 -14.64 1.99
C VAL A 63 -3.41 -13.30 1.26
N ALA A 64 -2.37 -12.86 0.53
CA ALA A 64 -2.42 -11.65 -0.29
C ALA A 64 -3.51 -11.73 -1.37
N ASN A 65 -3.64 -12.87 -2.05
CA ASN A 65 -4.69 -13.10 -3.04
C ASN A 65 -6.09 -13.08 -2.42
N GLU A 66 -6.25 -13.66 -1.23
CA GLU A 66 -7.52 -13.63 -0.51
C GLU A 66 -7.94 -12.21 -0.16
N MET A 67 -7.00 -11.41 0.38
CA MET A 67 -7.26 -10.02 0.75
C MET A 67 -7.60 -9.14 -0.47
N GLN A 68 -6.95 -9.41 -1.62
CA GLN A 68 -7.19 -8.70 -2.88
C GLN A 68 -8.53 -9.04 -3.56
N LYS A 69 -9.28 -10.05 -3.07
CA LYS A 69 -10.67 -10.25 -3.52
C LYS A 69 -11.56 -9.05 -3.18
N GLN A 70 -11.20 -8.30 -2.14
CA GLN A 70 -11.80 -7.02 -1.84
C GLN A 70 -10.98 -5.89 -2.45
N TYR A 71 -11.65 -4.98 -3.15
CA TYR A 71 -10.98 -3.84 -3.76
C TYR A 71 -10.58 -2.80 -2.71
N LEU A 72 -9.28 -2.68 -2.46
CA LEU A 72 -8.68 -1.72 -1.53
C LEU A 72 -7.68 -0.82 -2.31
N PRO A 73 -8.15 0.28 -2.91
CA PRO A 73 -7.40 1.05 -3.92
C PRO A 73 -6.13 1.75 -3.39
N ASN A 74 -6.06 1.99 -2.08
CA ASN A 74 -4.94 2.65 -1.42
C ASN A 74 -4.02 1.67 -0.66
N CYS A 75 -4.14 0.36 -0.91
CA CYS A 75 -3.22 -0.63 -0.36
C CYS A 75 -2.07 -0.96 -1.33
N LEU A 76 -0.87 -1.08 -0.78
CA LEU A 76 0.30 -1.67 -1.41
C LEU A 76 0.62 -2.99 -0.70
N TYR A 77 0.43 -4.09 -1.40
CA TYR A 77 0.79 -5.40 -0.91
C TYR A 77 2.26 -5.66 -1.18
N VAL A 78 3.01 -5.95 -0.11
CA VAL A 78 4.41 -6.36 -0.16
C VAL A 78 4.60 -7.56 0.73
N GLY A 79 5.62 -8.38 0.48
CA GLY A 79 5.82 -9.57 1.29
C GLY A 79 6.36 -10.76 0.55
N GLY A 80 6.29 -11.91 1.20
CA GLY A 80 6.84 -13.16 0.73
C GLY A 80 7.54 -13.93 1.85
N THR A 81 8.52 -14.74 1.46
CA THR A 81 9.30 -15.60 2.37
C THR A 81 10.65 -15.00 2.74
N GLU A 82 10.94 -13.77 2.32
CA GLU A 82 12.24 -13.12 2.46
C GLU A 82 12.08 -11.67 2.94
N GLU A 83 13.09 -11.15 3.64
CA GLU A 83 13.13 -9.78 4.15
C GLU A 83 13.88 -8.83 3.21
N ASN A 84 13.49 -8.81 1.93
CA ASN A 84 14.18 -8.08 0.86
C ASN A 84 13.81 -6.58 0.76
N LEU A 85 12.88 -6.10 1.59
CA LEU A 85 12.41 -4.71 1.60
C LEU A 85 12.57 -4.09 2.99
N PRO A 86 12.76 -2.76 3.10
CA PRO A 86 12.90 -2.07 4.39
C PRO A 86 11.77 -2.38 5.37
N LEU A 87 10.52 -2.44 4.88
CA LEU A 87 9.35 -2.76 5.70
C LEU A 87 9.37 -4.19 6.26
N LEU A 88 10.02 -5.14 5.58
CA LEU A 88 9.98 -6.56 5.93
C LEU A 88 11.07 -6.97 6.94
N LYS A 89 12.04 -6.10 7.23
CA LYS A 89 13.16 -6.41 8.13
C LYS A 89 12.68 -6.77 9.54
N GLY A 90 13.09 -7.94 10.02
CA GLY A 90 12.74 -8.47 11.34
C GLY A 90 11.25 -8.82 11.50
N ARG A 91 10.53 -9.04 10.40
CA ARG A 91 9.09 -9.36 10.42
C ARG A 91 8.79 -10.79 10.02
N LEU A 92 9.73 -11.52 9.42
CA LEU A 92 9.54 -12.90 9.01
C LEU A 92 9.33 -13.79 10.26
N THR A 93 8.23 -14.52 10.26
CA THR A 93 7.83 -15.44 11.33
C THR A 93 7.71 -16.87 10.81
N ASP A 94 7.67 -17.85 11.71
CA ASP A 94 7.44 -19.25 11.34
C ASP A 94 6.07 -19.48 10.67
N GLY A 95 5.07 -18.66 11.04
CA GLY A 95 3.73 -18.65 10.45
C GLY A 95 3.51 -17.49 9.46
N THR A 96 2.32 -17.46 8.85
CA THR A 96 1.91 -16.37 7.96
C THR A 96 1.32 -15.22 8.76
N THR A 97 1.92 -14.05 8.68
CA THR A 97 1.56 -12.86 9.46
C THR A 97 1.31 -11.67 8.54
N ILE A 98 0.27 -10.90 8.84
CA ILE A 98 -0.14 -9.69 8.13
C ILE A 98 0.15 -8.49 9.02
N TYR A 99 0.84 -7.50 8.46
CA TYR A 99 1.09 -6.21 9.05
C TYR A 99 0.45 -5.15 8.16
N VAL A 100 -0.47 -4.36 8.71
CA VAL A 100 -1.04 -3.20 8.03
C VAL A 100 -0.36 -1.96 8.58
N CYS A 101 0.37 -1.25 7.73
CA CYS A 101 1.15 -0.09 8.11
C CYS A 101 0.72 1.15 7.33
N MET A 102 0.85 2.32 7.94
CA MET A 102 0.69 3.62 7.30
C MET A 102 1.79 4.52 7.84
N ASP A 103 2.48 5.25 6.96
CA ASP A 103 3.59 6.13 7.32
C ASP A 103 4.65 5.45 8.21
N LYS A 104 5.00 4.20 7.87
CA LYS A 104 5.99 3.36 8.59
C LYS A 104 5.57 2.93 10.01
N VAL A 105 4.36 3.26 10.44
CA VAL A 105 3.77 2.80 11.70
C VAL A 105 2.80 1.68 11.40
N CYS A 106 2.89 0.57 12.12
CA CYS A 106 2.04 -0.59 11.89
C CYS A 106 1.05 -0.80 13.03
N ASN A 107 -0.15 -1.24 12.67
CA ASN A 107 -1.11 -1.77 13.62
C ASN A 107 -0.61 -3.10 14.21
N LEU A 108 -1.34 -3.61 15.20
CA LEU A 108 -1.07 -4.93 15.76
C LEU A 108 -1.12 -5.99 14.63
N PRO A 109 -0.10 -6.85 14.53
CA PRO A 109 -0.07 -7.90 13.51
C PRO A 109 -1.21 -8.89 13.70
N THR A 110 -1.68 -9.46 12.60
CA THR A 110 -2.78 -10.43 12.58
C THR A 110 -2.49 -11.55 11.60
N THR A 111 -3.08 -12.72 11.83
CA THR A 111 -3.05 -13.86 10.90
C THR A 111 -4.34 -13.97 10.08
N GLU A 112 -5.35 -13.15 10.40
CA GLU A 112 -6.67 -13.20 9.79
C GLU A 112 -6.89 -12.07 8.77
N VAL A 113 -7.29 -12.45 7.55
CA VAL A 113 -7.60 -11.50 6.46
C VAL A 113 -8.71 -10.53 6.86
N GLY A 114 -9.78 -11.00 7.48
CA GLY A 114 -10.91 -10.15 7.89
C GLY A 114 -10.49 -9.05 8.86
N SER A 115 -9.61 -9.39 9.82
CA SER A 115 -9.05 -8.43 10.78
C SER A 115 -8.13 -7.40 10.09
N ALA A 116 -7.30 -7.84 9.13
CA ALA A 116 -6.47 -6.92 8.35
C ALA A 116 -7.30 -5.97 7.46
N VAL A 117 -8.38 -6.46 6.85
CA VAL A 117 -9.31 -5.64 6.07
C VAL A 117 -9.97 -4.58 6.96
N LYS A 118 -10.42 -4.94 8.17
CA LYS A 118 -10.96 -3.96 9.12
C LYS A 118 -9.94 -2.89 9.48
N GLN A 119 -8.68 -3.27 9.70
CA GLN A 119 -7.61 -2.29 9.93
C GLN A 119 -7.47 -1.30 8.77
N VAL A 120 -7.69 -1.69 7.52
CA VAL A 120 -7.64 -0.76 6.37
C VAL A 120 -8.88 0.14 6.32
N LEU A 121 -10.07 -0.39 6.60
CA LEU A 121 -11.35 0.33 6.43
C LEU A 121 -11.75 1.21 7.64
N GLU A 122 -11.38 0.80 8.85
CA GLU A 122 -11.86 1.40 10.10
C GLU A 122 -10.81 2.28 10.79
N THR A 123 -9.55 2.28 10.33
CA THR A 123 -8.51 3.17 10.89
C THR A 123 -8.85 4.62 10.56
N LYS A 124 -9.31 5.34 11.59
CA LYS A 124 -9.53 6.79 11.54
C LYS A 124 -8.18 7.48 11.37
N ARG A 125 -8.14 8.40 10.40
CA ARG A 125 -7.09 9.42 10.26
C ARG A 125 -7.05 10.34 11.48
#